data_AF-A0A6M4MJH1-F1
#
_entry.id   AF-A0A6M4MJH1-F1
#
_cell.length_a   1.000
_cell.length_b   1.000
_cell.length_c   1.000
_cell.angle_alpha   90.00
_cell.angle_beta   90.00
_cell.angle_gamma   90.00
#
_symmetry.space_group_name_H-M   'P 1'
#
loop_
_entity.id
_entity.type
_entity.pdbx_description
1 polymer ?
#
loop_
_entity_poly.entity_id
_entity_poly.type
_entity_poly.pdbx_seq_one_letter_code
_entity_poly.pdbx_strand_id
1 'polypeptide(L)'
;MDSRPKNFSSGDTELLKDLASLVNDQLATRALATQDELAGIANRRGFITIAHHSLELCRRNDLPASLALIDLDKFKAINDTFGHAE
;
A
#
# COMPACT_ATOMS: atom_id res chain seq x y z
N MET A 1 30.41 -4.05 11.00
CA MET A 1 29.91 -3.19 9.90
C MET A 1 31.06 -2.93 8.96
N ASP A 2 30.86 -3.14 7.67
CA ASP A 2 31.86 -2.85 6.66
C ASP A 2 31.87 -1.33 6.42
N SER A 3 32.96 -0.66 6.80
CA SER A 3 33.07 0.82 6.85
C SER A 3 34.08 1.37 5.86
N ARG A 4 34.58 0.54 4.94
CA ARG A 4 35.55 0.96 3.92
C ARG A 4 34.80 1.35 2.62
N PRO A 5 35.21 2.45 1.94
CA PRO A 5 34.59 2.82 0.68
C PRO A 5 34.75 1.70 -0.35
N LYS A 6 33.63 1.20 -0.90
CA LYS A 6 33.64 0.31 -2.06
C LYS A 6 33.75 1.16 -3.32
N ASN A 7 34.77 0.91 -4.14
CA ASN A 7 34.81 1.44 -5.49
C ASN A 7 33.91 0.58 -6.37
N PHE A 8 32.78 1.14 -6.79
CA PHE A 8 31.88 0.52 -7.75
C PHE A 8 32.42 0.75 -9.16
N SER A 9 32.56 -0.32 -9.94
CA SER A 9 32.78 -0.19 -11.37
C SER A 9 31.52 0.31 -12.07
N SER A 10 31.66 0.79 -13.32
CA SER A 10 30.49 1.19 -14.14
C SER A 10 29.47 0.06 -14.26
N GLY A 11 29.94 -1.20 -14.37
CA GLY A 11 29.09 -2.38 -14.41
C GLY A 11 28.36 -2.66 -13.09
N ASP A 12 29.01 -2.44 -11.95
CA ASP A 12 28.35 -2.58 -10.64
C ASP A 12 27.26 -1.53 -10.44
N THR A 13 27.50 -0.29 -10.88
CA THR A 13 26.47 0.75 -10.85
C THR A 13 25.29 0.46 -11.78
N GLU A 14 25.53 -0.20 -12.91
CA GLU A 14 24.46 -0.58 -13.84
C GLU A 14 23.60 -1.70 -13.25
N LEU A 15 24.23 -2.74 -12.70
CA LEU A 15 23.53 -3.81 -11.97
C LEU A 15 22.70 -3.29 -10.79
N LEU A 16 23.23 -2.33 -10.03
CA LEU A 16 22.49 -1.71 -8.92
C LEU A 16 21.27 -0.92 -9.39
N LYS A 17 21.35 -0.26 -10.55
CA LYS A 17 20.20 0.45 -11.15
C LYS A 17 19.14 -0.53 -11.62
N ASP A 18 19.53 -1.62 -12.27
CA ASP A 18 18.61 -2.67 -12.72
C ASP A 18 17.87 -3.30 -11.53
N LEU A 19 18.62 -3.62 -10.46
CA LEU A 19 18.03 -4.13 -9.23
C LEU A 19 17.06 -3.13 -8.60
N ALA A 20 17.41 -1.84 -8.55
CA ALA A 20 16.55 -0.80 -8.02
C ALA A 20 15.25 -0.67 -8.84
N SER A 21 15.33 -0.75 -10.17
CA SER A 21 14.15 -0.73 -11.04
C SER A 21 13.22 -1.91 -10.77
N LEU A 22 13.77 -3.12 -10.69
CA LEU A 22 12.99 -4.33 -10.41
C LEU A 22 12.25 -4.26 -9.07
N VAL A 23 12.93 -3.76 -8.03
CA VAL A 23 12.33 -3.59 -6.70
C VAL A 23 11.22 -2.55 -6.74
N ASN A 24 11.42 -1.43 -7.44
CA ASN A 24 10.39 -0.40 -7.60
C ASN A 24 9.15 -0.94 -8.31
N ASP A 25 9.31 -1.68 -9.40
CA ASP A 25 8.19 -2.27 -10.13
C ASP A 25 7.40 -3.25 -9.25
N GLN A 26 8.12 -4.04 -8.44
CA GLN A 26 7.50 -4.94 -7.48
C GLN A 26 6.74 -4.21 -6.38
N LEU A 27 7.27 -3.10 -5.87
CA LEU A 27 6.60 -2.26 -4.88
C LEU A 27 5.35 -1.59 -5.46
N ALA A 28 5.45 -1.03 -6.67
CA ALA A 28 4.32 -0.42 -7.37
C ALA A 28 3.20 -1.44 -7.61
N THR A 29 3.54 -2.63 -8.10
CA THR A 29 2.58 -3.73 -8.29
C THR A 29 1.89 -4.13 -6.99
N ARG A 30 2.63 -4.17 -5.87
CA ARG A 30 2.06 -4.45 -4.54
C ARG A 30 1.16 -3.31 -4.04
N ALA A 31 1.48 -2.06 -4.34
CA ALA A 31 0.64 -0.92 -4.00
C ALA A 31 -0.69 -1.00 -4.76
N LEU A 32 -0.66 -1.22 -6.08
CA LEU A 32 -1.86 -1.43 -6.90
C LEU A 32 -2.71 -2.62 -6.41
N ALA A 33 -2.04 -3.66 -5.91
CA ALA A 33 -2.72 -4.82 -5.34
C ALA A 33 -3.45 -4.53 -4.02
N THR A 34 -3.09 -3.48 -3.30
CA THR A 34 -3.52 -3.22 -1.90
C THR A 34 -4.15 -1.85 -1.66
N GLN A 35 -4.11 -0.96 -2.65
CA GLN A 35 -4.68 0.38 -2.62
C GLN A 35 -5.86 0.50 -3.58
N ASP A 36 -6.83 1.34 -3.22
CA ASP A 36 -7.90 1.81 -4.11
C ASP A 36 -7.41 3.09 -4.80
N GLU A 37 -7.36 3.09 -6.13
CA GLU A 37 -6.78 4.21 -6.89
C GLU A 37 -7.66 5.46 -6.86
N LEU A 38 -8.97 5.30 -6.75
CA LEU A 38 -9.92 6.42 -6.75
C LEU A 38 -9.86 7.21 -5.44
N ALA A 39 -9.88 6.52 -4.30
CA ALA A 39 -9.88 7.14 -2.99
C ALA A 39 -8.48 7.29 -2.38
N GLY A 40 -7.47 6.61 -2.94
CA GLY A 40 -6.09 6.62 -2.43
C GLY A 40 -5.91 5.89 -1.09
N ILE A 41 -6.93 5.16 -0.61
CA ILE A 41 -6.91 4.42 0.66
C ILE A 41 -6.63 2.94 0.44
N ALA A 42 -6.37 2.18 1.50
CA ALA A 42 -6.25 0.73 1.40
C ALA A 42 -7.55 0.11 0.85
N ASN A 43 -7.44 -0.68 -0.21
CA ASN A 43 -8.56 -1.47 -0.69
C ASN A 43 -8.85 -2.63 0.30
N ARG A 44 -9.87 -3.43 0.03
CA ARG A 44 -10.26 -4.55 0.90
C ARG A 44 -9.08 -5.47 1.27
N ARG A 45 -8.19 -5.79 0.32
CA ARG A 45 -7.03 -6.66 0.57
C ARG A 45 -5.97 -5.97 1.42
N GLY A 46 -5.71 -4.68 1.16
CA GLY A 46 -4.84 -3.86 2.00
C GLY A 46 -5.36 -3.75 3.43
N PHE A 47 -6.65 -3.45 3.59
CA PHE A 47 -7.31 -3.36 4.90
C PHE A 47 -7.16 -4.65 5.71
N ILE A 48 -7.45 -5.82 5.12
CA ILE A 48 -7.33 -7.11 5.82
C ILE A 48 -5.90 -7.35 6.30
N THR A 49 -4.90 -7.02 5.47
CA THR A 49 -3.49 -7.17 5.82
C THR A 49 -3.11 -6.30 7.03
N ILE A 50 -3.51 -5.02 7.00
CA ILE A 50 -3.25 -4.07 8.09
C ILE A 50 -4.02 -4.48 9.36
N ALA A 51 -5.30 -4.85 9.23
CA ALA A 51 -6.15 -5.23 10.34
C ALA A 51 -5.61 -6.46 11.09
N HIS A 52 -5.12 -7.48 10.39
CA HIS A 52 -4.49 -8.64 11.03
C HIS A 52 -3.28 -8.25 11.87
N HIS A 53 -2.41 -7.37 11.35
CA HIS A 53 -1.26 -6.90 12.09
C HIS A 53 -1.66 -6.07 13.33
N SER A 54 -2.61 -5.15 13.17
CA SER A 54 -3.12 -4.32 14.26
C SER A 54 -3.80 -5.14 15.35
N LEU A 55 -4.58 -6.16 15.00
CA LEU A 55 -5.24 -7.04 15.98
C LEU A 55 -4.23 -7.86 16.79
N GLU A 56 -3.19 -8.38 16.14
CA GLU A 56 -2.11 -9.09 16.85
C GLU A 56 -1.35 -8.16 17.81
N LEU A 57 -1.13 -6.90 17.41
CA LEU A 57 -0.55 -5.88 18.29
C LEU A 57 -1.45 -5.58 19.49
N CYS A 58 -2.75 -5.36 19.26
CA CYS A 58 -3.72 -5.12 20.33
C CYS A 58 -3.76 -6.30 21.31
N ARG A 59 -3.81 -7.54 20.79
CA ARG A 59 -3.80 -8.76 21.59
C ARG A 59 -2.55 -8.88 22.46
N ARG A 60 -1.38 -8.52 21.93
CA ARG A 60 -0.10 -8.57 22.67
C ARG A 60 0.00 -7.54 23.79
N ASN A 61 -0.64 -6.39 23.63
CA ASN A 61 -0.55 -5.26 24.56
C ASN A 61 -1.82 -5.09 25.43
N ASP A 62 -2.75 -6.05 25.37
CA ASP A 62 -4.04 -6.00 26.05
C ASP A 62 -4.82 -4.70 25.76
N LEU A 63 -4.80 -4.27 24.51
CA LEU A 63 -5.51 -3.07 24.05
C LEU A 63 -6.86 -3.44 23.41
N PRO A 64 -7.93 -2.68 23.68
CA PRO A 64 -9.20 -2.86 22.98
C PRO A 64 -9.06 -2.49 21.50
N ALA A 65 -9.83 -3.15 20.64
CA ALA A 65 -9.92 -2.85 19.22
C ALA A 65 -11.39 -2.76 18.79
N SER A 66 -11.69 -1.84 17.87
CA SER A 66 -13.04 -1.61 17.33
C SER A 66 -13.00 -1.49 15.81
N LEU A 67 -14.10 -1.88 15.16
CA LEU A 67 -14.29 -1.73 13.72
C LEU A 67 -15.49 -0.80 13.47
N ALA A 68 -15.28 0.23 12.64
CA ALA A 68 -16.36 1.08 12.14
C ALA A 68 -16.56 0.78 10.64
N LEU A 69 -17.81 0.53 10.25
CA LEU A 69 -18.22 0.40 8.87
C LEU A 69 -19.00 1.65 8.47
N ILE A 70 -18.58 2.30 7.40
CA ILE A 70 -19.18 3.53 6.87
C ILE A 70 -19.66 3.22 5.46
N ASP A 71 -20.91 3.58 5.17
CA ASP A 71 -21.52 3.46 3.84
C ASP A 71 -22.06 4.84 3.42
N LEU A 72 -21.99 5.14 2.13
CA LEU A 72 -22.49 6.40 1.58
C LEU A 72 -23.96 6.25 1.17
N ASP A 73 -24.85 6.83 1.96
CA ASP A 73 -26.29 6.81 1.68
C ASP A 73 -26.62 7.43 0.32
N LYS A 74 -27.41 6.71 -0.49
CA LYS A 74 -27.94 7.18 -1.78
C LYS A 74 -26.88 7.61 -2.80
N PHE A 75 -25.64 7.12 -2.69
CA PHE A 75 -24.54 7.52 -3.58
C PHE A 75 -24.84 7.30 -5.07
N LYS A 76 -25.60 6.25 -5.40
CA LYS A 76 -26.06 6.00 -6.77
C LYS A 76 -26.85 7.18 -7.36
N ALA A 77 -27.79 7.76 -6.61
CA ALA A 77 -28.60 8.88 -7.11
C ALA A 77 -27.74 10.12 -7.41
N ILE A 78 -26.66 10.32 -6.65
CA ILE A 78 -25.68 11.39 -6.90
C ILE A 78 -24.96 11.12 -8.22
N ASN A 79 -24.40 9.92 -8.39
CA ASN A 79 -23.72 9.53 -9.63
C ASN A 79 -24.65 9.62 -10.86
N ASP A 80 -25.90 9.19 -10.72
CA ASP A 80 -26.90 9.25 -11.79
C ASP A 80 -27.28 10.70 -12.15
N THR A 81 -27.18 11.65 -11.20
CA THR A 81 -27.56 13.06 -11.39
C THR A 81 -26.42 13.92 -11.95
N PHE A 82 -25.19 13.71 -11.47
CA PHE A 82 -24.04 14.55 -11.82
C PHE A 82 -23.11 13.91 -12.87
N GLY A 83 -23.39 12.68 -13.27
CA GLY A 83 -22.56 11.90 -14.18
C GLY A 83 -21.37 11.26 -13.46
N HIS A 84 -20.91 10.13 -14.01
CA HIS A 84 -19.61 9.55 -13.66
C HIS A 84 -18.55 10.37 -14.38
N ALA A 85 -18.04 11.43 -13.74
CA ALA A 85 -16.91 12.16 -14.32
C ALA A 85 -15.70 11.21 -14.38
N GLU A 86 -15.44 10.68 -15.57
CA GLU A 86 -14.24 9.92 -15.93
C GLU A 86 -12.96 10.76 -15.77
#